data_AF-A0A4P8RV30-F1
#
_entry.id   AF-A0A4P8RV30-F1
#
_cell.length_a   1.000
_cell.length_b   1.000
_cell.length_c   1.000
_cell.angle_alpha   90.00
_cell.angle_beta   90.00
_cell.angle_gamma   90.00
#
_symmetry.space_group_name_H-M   'P 1'
#
loop_
_entity.id
_entity.type
_entity.pdbx_description
1 polymer ?
#
loop_
_entity_poly.entity_id
_entity_poly.type
_entity_poly.pdbx_seq_one_letter_code
_entity_poly.pdbx_strand_id
1 'polypeptide(L)'
;MFDVLISSQPSAISAQEKVKLLLTPVNQEAAGVPLVLEEVHTKDIHLIIVSEDLSFFAHEHPEKAGKEYSVDFIFPFGGKFLLYCDVKPLNTAPAVIRKSVEVAGDSRNVQRYQQDVLSKTVDNVSVQLDVRELNAIRVTMKQGEAAIAASSLGDFLGAKAHVVMINVDTKEYLHVHPMVHEDVLVLHSAFTASGLYRVWIQFLLNGLLYTLDYVVQVAELPSQGHHGHHH
;
A
#
# COMPACT_ATOMS: atom_id res chain seq x y z
N MET A 1 -7.70 9.80 19.35
CA MET A 1 -7.81 9.24 17.99
C MET A 1 -6.96 10.09 17.05
N PHE A 2 -6.14 9.47 16.19
CA PHE A 2 -5.29 10.20 15.23
C PHE A 2 -6.04 10.47 13.93
N ASP A 3 -5.67 11.56 13.26
CA ASP A 3 -6.15 11.88 11.93
C ASP A 3 -5.04 12.53 11.09
N VAL A 4 -5.23 12.59 9.78
CA VAL A 4 -4.38 13.33 8.86
C VAL A 4 -5.28 14.26 8.05
N LEU A 5 -5.19 15.56 8.32
CA LEU A 5 -5.90 16.56 7.53
C LEU A 5 -5.25 16.64 6.15
N ILE A 6 -6.06 16.67 5.09
CA ILE A 6 -5.57 16.78 3.71
C ILE A 6 -6.21 18.00 3.05
N SER A 7 -5.39 18.79 2.38
CA SER A 7 -5.82 19.86 1.48
C SER A 7 -4.97 19.87 0.21
N SER A 8 -5.33 20.70 -0.76
CA SER A 8 -4.63 20.78 -2.03
C SER A 8 -4.42 22.22 -2.50
N GLN A 9 -3.37 22.41 -3.29
CA GLN A 9 -3.10 23.65 -4.02
C GLN A 9 -2.85 23.32 -5.50
N PRO A 10 -3.73 23.75 -6.43
CA PRO A 10 -5.00 24.44 -6.19
C PRO A 10 -6.03 23.61 -5.40
N SER A 11 -7.04 24.27 -4.83
CA SER A 11 -8.08 23.60 -4.03
C SER A 11 -8.98 22.69 -4.87
N ALA A 12 -9.28 23.09 -6.10
CA ALA A 12 -9.88 22.20 -7.09
C ALA A 12 -8.78 21.36 -7.73
N ILE A 13 -8.92 20.03 -7.67
CA ILE A 13 -7.97 19.10 -8.27
C ILE A 13 -8.47 18.71 -9.66
N SER A 14 -7.64 18.90 -10.68
CA SER A 14 -7.92 18.46 -12.06
C SER A 14 -6.92 17.38 -12.46
N ALA A 15 -7.40 16.38 -13.20
CA ALA A 15 -6.56 15.36 -13.80
C ALA A 15 -5.58 15.99 -14.80
N GLN A 16 -4.40 15.38 -14.93
CA GLN A 16 -3.31 15.79 -15.82
C GLN A 16 -2.71 17.17 -15.50
N GLU A 17 -3.13 17.79 -14.41
CA GLU A 17 -2.55 19.01 -13.88
C GLU A 17 -1.77 18.73 -12.60
N LYS A 18 -0.73 19.53 -12.35
CA LYS A 18 0.07 19.44 -11.14
C LYS A 18 -0.74 19.98 -9.97
N VAL A 19 -0.82 19.19 -8.90
CA VAL A 19 -1.39 19.59 -7.61
C VAL A 19 -0.37 19.35 -6.50
N LYS A 20 -0.29 20.26 -5.54
CA LYS A 20 0.42 20.02 -4.28
C LYS A 20 -0.59 19.53 -3.26
N LEU A 21 -0.43 18.30 -2.77
CA LEU A 21 -1.18 17.78 -1.64
C LEU A 21 -0.47 18.20 -0.36
N LEU A 22 -1.21 18.74 0.61
CA LEU A 22 -0.71 19.09 1.94
C LEU A 22 -1.36 18.20 2.99
N LEU A 23 -0.54 17.63 3.85
CA LEU A 23 -0.94 16.67 4.88
C LEU A 23 -0.51 17.18 6.26
N THR A 24 -1.42 17.15 7.22
CA THR A 24 -1.15 17.53 8.61
C THR A 24 -1.63 16.42 9.55
N PRO A 25 -0.72 15.57 10.05
CA PRO A 25 -1.04 14.59 11.09
C PRO A 25 -1.41 15.31 12.39
N VAL A 26 -2.55 14.97 13.00
CA VAL A 26 -3.09 15.64 14.18
C VAL A 26 -3.65 14.64 15.19
N ASN A 27 -3.65 15.04 16.47
CA ASN A 27 -4.45 14.35 17.49
C ASN A 27 -5.83 15.00 17.58
N GLN A 28 -6.90 14.25 17.27
CA GLN A 28 -8.27 14.77 17.32
C GLN A 28 -8.73 15.12 18.75
N GLU A 29 -8.22 14.43 19.77
CA GLU A 29 -8.60 14.67 21.17
C GLU A 29 -7.91 15.90 21.76
N ALA A 30 -6.76 16.29 21.21
CA ALA A 30 -5.98 17.44 21.65
C ALA A 30 -6.19 18.65 20.74
N ALA A 31 -7.45 18.95 20.38
CA ALA A 31 -7.84 20.13 19.59
C ALA A 31 -7.07 20.32 18.26
N GLY A 32 -6.66 19.22 17.61
CA GLY A 32 -5.95 19.28 16.33
C GLY A 32 -4.47 19.66 16.44
N VAL A 33 -3.84 19.50 17.61
CA VAL A 33 -2.37 19.70 17.76
C VAL A 33 -1.63 18.78 16.77
N PRO A 34 -0.70 19.33 15.95
CA PRO A 34 0.07 18.52 15.02
C PRO A 34 0.96 17.50 15.74
N LEU A 35 1.03 16.30 15.17
CA LEU A 35 1.81 15.19 15.70
C LEU A 35 3.25 15.24 15.19
N VAL A 36 4.17 14.72 16.01
CA VAL A 36 5.51 14.34 15.57
C VAL A 36 5.44 12.87 15.14
N LEU A 37 5.94 12.57 13.95
CA LEU A 37 6.01 11.22 13.42
C LEU A 37 7.40 10.62 13.62
N GLU A 38 7.44 9.30 13.81
CA GLU A 38 8.64 8.47 13.70
C GLU A 38 8.82 8.01 12.26
N GLU A 39 10.08 7.87 11.86
CA GLU A 39 10.42 7.30 10.57
C GLU A 39 10.18 5.78 10.58
N VAL A 40 9.41 5.30 9.61
CA VAL A 40 9.21 3.87 9.32
C VAL A 40 9.62 3.66 7.87
N HIS A 41 10.41 2.60 7.60
CA HIS A 41 10.91 2.34 6.25
C HIS A 41 11.54 3.58 5.58
N THR A 42 12.36 4.31 6.32
CA THR A 42 13.08 5.51 5.86
C THR A 42 12.21 6.75 5.58
N LYS A 43 10.92 6.74 5.93
CA LYS A 43 9.97 7.85 5.68
C LYS A 43 9.06 8.12 6.87
N ASP A 44 8.66 9.38 7.06
CA ASP A 44 7.67 9.78 8.07
C ASP A 44 6.24 9.34 7.66
N ILE A 45 5.93 9.40 6.36
CA ILE A 45 4.61 9.09 5.79
C ILE A 45 4.79 8.26 4.52
N HIS A 46 4.10 7.12 4.45
CA HIS A 46 3.81 6.44 3.20
C HIS A 46 2.39 6.82 2.75
N LEU A 47 2.30 7.60 1.68
CA LEU A 47 1.04 8.00 1.09
C LEU A 47 0.71 7.09 -0.09
N ILE A 48 -0.25 6.20 0.11
CA ILE A 48 -0.75 5.33 -0.95
C ILE A 48 -1.96 5.98 -1.60
N ILE A 49 -1.87 6.25 -2.89
CA ILE A 49 -2.93 6.86 -3.69
C ILE A 49 -3.46 5.82 -4.67
N VAL A 50 -4.75 5.50 -4.59
CA VAL A 50 -5.39 4.55 -5.49
C VAL A 50 -6.67 5.13 -6.08
N SER A 51 -7.03 4.74 -7.30
CA SER A 51 -8.39 5.01 -7.80
C SER A 51 -9.41 4.22 -7.00
N GLU A 52 -10.67 4.67 -6.95
CA GLU A 52 -11.73 3.96 -6.21
C GLU A 52 -11.91 2.50 -6.65
N ASP A 53 -11.71 2.22 -7.94
CA ASP A 53 -11.73 0.86 -8.50
C ASP A 53 -10.41 0.08 -8.32
N LEU A 54 -9.40 0.64 -7.64
CA LEU A 54 -8.09 0.04 -7.35
C LEU A 54 -7.25 -0.37 -8.58
N SER A 55 -7.53 0.21 -9.74
CA SER A 55 -6.75 -0.05 -10.96
C SER A 55 -5.57 0.92 -11.15
N PHE A 56 -5.54 2.03 -10.42
CA PHE A 56 -4.39 2.92 -10.32
C PHE A 56 -3.77 2.83 -8.92
N PHE A 57 -2.46 3.01 -8.86
CA PHE A 57 -1.66 3.01 -7.64
C PHE A 57 -0.47 3.94 -7.77
N ALA A 58 -0.23 4.73 -6.73
CA ALA A 58 1.01 5.45 -6.49
C ALA A 58 1.42 5.31 -5.02
N HIS A 59 2.73 5.27 -4.79
CA HIS A 59 3.34 5.21 -3.46
C HIS A 59 4.26 6.39 -3.31
N GLU A 60 3.76 7.40 -2.61
CA GLU A 60 4.42 8.70 -2.46
C GLU A 60 4.91 8.91 -1.04
N HIS A 61 5.91 9.78 -0.89
CA HIS A 61 6.51 10.10 0.39
C HIS A 61 6.51 11.61 0.61
N PRO A 62 5.46 12.17 1.22
CA PRO A 62 5.38 13.59 1.51
C PRO A 62 6.60 14.13 2.25
N GLU A 63 7.14 15.25 1.76
CA GLU A 63 8.28 15.93 2.37
C GLU A 63 7.82 16.84 3.51
N LYS A 64 8.57 16.82 4.61
CA LYS A 64 8.27 17.59 5.81
C LYS A 64 8.67 19.06 5.67
N ALA A 65 7.75 19.97 5.93
CA ALA A 65 7.97 21.41 6.05
C ALA A 65 7.42 21.90 7.40
N GLY A 66 8.29 21.90 8.42
CA GLY A 66 7.87 22.21 9.79
C GLY A 66 6.96 21.11 10.37
N LYS A 67 5.67 21.43 10.54
CA LYS A 67 4.64 20.49 11.05
C LYS A 67 3.69 19.97 9.96
N GLU A 68 3.86 20.45 8.74
CA GLU A 68 3.09 20.02 7.58
C GLU A 68 3.96 19.16 6.69
N TYR A 69 3.31 18.33 5.87
CA TYR A 69 3.95 17.50 4.87
C TYR A 69 3.36 17.84 3.51
N SER A 70 4.15 17.77 2.44
CA SER A 70 3.62 18.01 1.10
C SER A 70 4.21 17.10 0.04
N VAL A 71 3.41 16.81 -0.98
CA VAL A 71 3.88 16.11 -2.19
C VAL A 71 3.24 16.75 -3.41
N ASP A 72 4.04 16.91 -4.46
CA ASP A 72 3.53 17.29 -5.76
C ASP A 72 3.10 16.04 -6.52
N PHE A 73 1.88 16.04 -7.05
CA PHE A 73 1.29 14.89 -7.71
C PHE A 73 0.53 15.31 -8.98
N ILE A 74 0.38 14.37 -9.92
CA ILE A 74 -0.46 14.52 -11.10
C ILE A 74 -1.40 13.32 -11.15
N PHE A 75 -2.69 13.56 -10.96
CA PHE A 75 -3.70 12.52 -11.11
C PHE A 75 -3.88 12.18 -12.59
N PRO A 76 -3.83 10.90 -13.00
CA PRO A 76 -3.84 10.55 -14.42
C PRO A 76 -5.20 10.72 -15.11
N PHE A 77 -6.31 10.68 -14.35
CA PHE A 77 -7.68 10.76 -14.86
C PHE A 77 -8.62 11.29 -13.76
N GLY A 78 -9.83 11.71 -14.16
CA GLY A 78 -10.86 12.21 -13.26
C GLY A 78 -11.60 11.09 -12.53
N GLY A 79 -12.23 11.44 -11.41
CA GLY A 79 -12.97 10.53 -10.52
C GLY A 79 -12.46 10.56 -9.08
N LYS A 80 -12.99 9.64 -8.28
CA LYS A 80 -12.64 9.53 -6.86
C LYS A 80 -11.38 8.70 -6.66
N PHE A 81 -10.47 9.24 -5.84
CA PHE A 81 -9.26 8.55 -5.38
C PHE A 81 -9.30 8.38 -3.87
N LEU A 82 -8.79 7.24 -3.39
CA LEU A 82 -8.57 6.96 -1.98
C LEU A 82 -7.10 7.19 -1.64
N LEU A 83 -6.87 7.86 -0.52
CA LEU A 83 -5.54 8.16 0.00
C LEU A 83 -5.41 7.42 1.33
N TYR A 84 -4.39 6.58 1.48
CA TYR A 84 -4.05 5.92 2.73
C TYR A 84 -2.76 6.53 3.25
N CYS A 85 -2.85 7.21 4.39
CA CYS A 85 -1.72 7.79 5.08
C CYS A 85 -1.26 6.79 6.15
N ASP A 86 -0.24 6.00 5.83
CA ASP A 86 0.42 5.12 6.80
C ASP A 86 1.47 5.94 7.56
N VAL A 87 1.24 6.10 8.86
CA VAL A 87 2.01 6.98 9.74
C VAL A 87 2.26 6.28 11.07
N LYS A 88 3.37 6.65 11.73
CA LYS A 88 3.66 6.23 13.09
C LYS A 88 3.88 7.44 13.98
N PRO A 89 2.85 7.91 14.71
CA PRO A 89 3.04 8.98 15.68
C PRO A 89 3.99 8.56 16.80
N LEU A 90 4.79 9.51 17.29
CA LEU A 90 5.83 9.28 18.29
C LEU A 90 5.29 8.58 19.55
N ASN A 91 5.92 7.47 19.94
CA ASN A 91 5.58 6.63 21.09
C ASN A 91 4.19 5.97 21.01
N THR A 92 3.71 5.69 19.79
CA THR A 92 2.39 5.07 19.57
C THR A 92 2.49 3.91 18.57
N ALA A 93 1.41 3.13 18.45
CA ALA A 93 1.30 2.13 17.40
C ALA A 93 1.13 2.80 16.02
N PRO A 94 1.62 2.19 14.92
CA PRO A 94 1.34 2.65 13.57
C PRO A 94 -0.17 2.74 13.30
N ALA A 95 -0.55 3.65 12.42
CA ALA A 95 -1.94 3.88 12.02
C ALA A 95 -2.03 4.18 10.53
N VAL A 96 -3.05 3.64 9.88
CA VAL A 96 -3.39 3.95 8.49
C VAL A 96 -4.67 4.75 8.46
N ILE A 97 -4.60 6.02 8.03
CA ILE A 97 -5.75 6.91 7.93
C ILE A 97 -6.20 6.98 6.48
N ARG A 98 -7.43 6.57 6.20
CA ARG A 98 -8.03 6.65 4.86
C ARG A 98 -8.76 7.98 4.66
N LYS A 99 -8.42 8.69 3.58
CA LYS A 99 -9.11 9.86 3.06
C LYS A 99 -9.53 9.61 1.61
N SER A 100 -10.26 10.56 1.04
CA SER A 100 -10.58 10.56 -0.38
C SER A 100 -10.55 11.97 -0.95
N VAL A 101 -10.26 12.07 -2.25
CA VAL A 101 -10.34 13.31 -3.02
C VAL A 101 -11.15 13.06 -4.29
N GLU A 102 -11.85 14.10 -4.75
CA GLU A 102 -12.51 14.12 -6.06
C GLU A 102 -11.62 14.87 -7.05
N VAL A 103 -11.38 14.25 -8.21
CA VAL A 103 -10.53 14.80 -9.27
C VAL A 103 -11.41 15.12 -10.48
N ALA A 104 -11.43 16.38 -10.91
CA ALA A 104 -12.12 16.79 -12.11
C ALA A 104 -11.40 16.31 -13.37
N GLY A 105 -12.14 16.09 -14.46
CA GLY A 105 -11.60 15.66 -15.75
C GLY A 105 -12.28 14.38 -16.25
N ASP A 106 -11.80 13.86 -17.36
CA ASP A 106 -12.38 12.66 -17.98
C ASP A 106 -12.18 11.45 -17.09
N SER A 107 -13.30 10.76 -16.82
CA SER A 107 -13.26 9.45 -16.16
C SER A 107 -12.93 8.37 -17.18
N ARG A 108 -12.48 7.22 -16.67
CA ARG A 108 -12.25 6.02 -17.47
C ARG A 108 -13.24 4.92 -17.12
N ASN A 109 -13.26 3.88 -17.94
CA ASN A 109 -13.99 2.65 -17.63
C ASN A 109 -13.46 2.07 -16.31
N VAL A 110 -14.37 1.75 -15.38
CA VAL A 110 -14.00 1.18 -14.10
C VAL A 110 -13.60 -0.29 -14.28
N GLN A 111 -12.47 -0.64 -13.69
CA GLN A 111 -11.95 -1.99 -13.65
C GLN A 111 -12.72 -2.80 -12.61
N ARG A 112 -13.06 -4.04 -12.96
CA ARG A 112 -13.63 -5.01 -12.01
C ARG A 112 -12.69 -6.19 -11.87
N TYR A 113 -12.61 -6.75 -10.68
CA TYR A 113 -11.83 -7.93 -10.36
C TYR A 113 -12.78 -9.07 -10.02
N GLN A 114 -12.51 -10.26 -10.54
CA GLN A 114 -13.41 -11.41 -10.39
C GLN A 114 -12.68 -12.69 -9.98
N GLN A 115 -11.36 -12.73 -10.19
CA GLN A 115 -10.56 -13.92 -9.95
C GLN A 115 -9.12 -13.55 -9.67
N ASP A 116 -8.38 -14.54 -9.19
CA ASP A 116 -6.95 -14.49 -8.97
C ASP A 116 -6.15 -14.07 -10.22
N VAL A 117 -5.14 -13.25 -9.96
CA VAL A 117 -4.05 -12.95 -10.88
C VAL A 117 -2.78 -13.04 -10.04
N LEU A 118 -2.14 -14.22 -10.04
CA LEU A 118 -1.02 -14.55 -9.15
C LEU A 118 0.33 -14.58 -9.86
N SER A 119 0.39 -14.25 -11.14
CA SER A 119 1.64 -14.19 -11.90
C SER A 119 1.64 -12.99 -12.84
N LYS A 120 2.77 -12.30 -12.89
CA LYS A 120 3.01 -11.14 -13.76
C LYS A 120 4.43 -11.20 -14.30
N THR A 121 4.61 -10.68 -15.50
CA THR A 121 5.93 -10.49 -16.11
C THR A 121 6.07 -9.06 -16.60
N VAL A 122 7.15 -8.40 -16.20
CA VAL A 122 7.54 -7.06 -16.64
C VAL A 122 9.02 -7.10 -16.98
N ASP A 123 9.42 -6.62 -18.16
CA ASP A 123 10.82 -6.54 -18.59
C ASP A 123 11.63 -7.85 -18.41
N ASN A 124 11.04 -8.98 -18.80
CA ASN A 124 11.59 -10.35 -18.66
C ASN A 124 11.76 -10.85 -17.21
N VAL A 125 11.26 -10.10 -16.22
CA VAL A 125 11.18 -10.52 -14.83
C VAL A 125 9.78 -11.05 -14.55
N SER A 126 9.68 -12.37 -14.34
CA SER A 126 8.45 -13.05 -13.94
C SER A 126 8.39 -13.15 -12.43
N VAL A 127 7.26 -12.80 -11.85
CA VAL A 127 7.00 -12.86 -10.42
C VAL A 127 5.69 -13.62 -10.20
N GLN A 128 5.71 -14.58 -9.27
CA GLN A 128 4.58 -15.46 -8.98
C GLN A 128 4.34 -15.56 -7.47
N LEU A 129 3.06 -15.47 -7.08
CA LEU A 129 2.58 -15.67 -5.72
C LEU A 129 2.08 -17.10 -5.52
N ASP A 130 2.54 -17.75 -4.46
CA ASP A 130 1.94 -18.97 -3.91
C ASP A 130 1.12 -18.61 -2.66
N VAL A 131 -0.20 -18.70 -2.80
CA VAL A 131 -1.19 -18.27 -1.79
C VAL A 131 -1.81 -19.44 -1.03
N ARG A 132 -1.20 -20.64 -1.07
CA ARG A 132 -1.67 -21.81 -0.29
C ARG A 132 -1.77 -21.53 1.21
N GLU A 133 -0.82 -20.76 1.73
CA GLU A 133 -0.79 -20.30 3.12
C GLU A 133 -1.00 -18.78 3.15
N LEU A 134 -2.22 -18.33 3.45
CA LEU A 134 -2.59 -16.93 3.40
C LEU A 134 -1.81 -16.05 4.40
N ASN A 135 -1.35 -16.62 5.52
CA ASN A 135 -0.50 -15.93 6.49
C ASN A 135 1.00 -15.88 6.12
N ALA A 136 1.39 -16.56 5.03
CA ALA A 136 2.77 -16.70 4.59
C ALA A 136 2.86 -16.88 3.06
N ILE A 137 2.35 -15.89 2.31
CA ILE A 137 2.33 -15.94 0.84
C ILE A 137 3.77 -15.90 0.32
N ARG A 138 4.18 -16.93 -0.44
CA ARG A 138 5.54 -17.00 -0.98
C ARG A 138 5.61 -16.31 -2.34
N VAL A 139 6.66 -15.53 -2.56
CA VAL A 139 6.93 -14.83 -3.82
C VAL A 139 8.15 -15.46 -4.48
N THR A 140 7.97 -15.97 -5.68
CA THR A 140 9.06 -16.50 -6.51
C THR A 140 9.31 -15.57 -7.68
N MET A 141 10.59 -15.37 -8.01
CA MET A 141 11.02 -14.40 -9.02
C MET A 141 12.00 -15.08 -9.97
N LYS A 142 11.88 -14.78 -11.27
CA LYS A 142 12.77 -15.28 -12.32
C LYS A 142 13.09 -14.19 -13.33
N GLN A 143 14.30 -14.22 -13.89
CA GLN A 143 14.65 -13.46 -15.08
C GLN A 143 14.92 -14.45 -16.23
N GLY A 144 14.01 -14.53 -17.19
CA GLY A 144 13.96 -15.67 -18.11
C GLY A 144 13.79 -16.99 -17.35
N GLU A 145 14.72 -17.94 -17.51
CA GLU A 145 14.71 -19.23 -16.79
C GLU A 145 15.46 -19.20 -15.45
N ALA A 146 16.28 -18.18 -15.22
CA ALA A 146 17.11 -18.08 -14.02
C ALA A 146 16.29 -17.59 -12.82
N ALA A 147 16.41 -18.29 -11.69
CA ALA A 147 15.80 -17.87 -10.42
C ALA A 147 16.51 -16.64 -9.85
N ILE A 148 15.73 -15.72 -9.28
CA ILE A 148 16.23 -14.56 -8.55
C ILE A 148 16.08 -14.85 -7.06
N ALA A 149 17.20 -14.91 -6.35
CA ALA A 149 17.21 -15.03 -4.89
C ALA A 149 16.72 -13.72 -4.27
N ALA A 150 15.76 -13.79 -3.33
CA ALA A 150 15.21 -12.61 -2.69
C ALA A 150 16.25 -11.81 -1.89
N SER A 151 17.30 -12.47 -1.40
CA SER A 151 18.45 -11.83 -0.73
C SER A 151 19.26 -10.94 -1.67
N SER A 152 19.23 -11.20 -2.98
CA SER A 152 19.93 -10.41 -4.01
C SER A 152 19.20 -9.11 -4.38
N LEU A 153 17.94 -8.94 -3.94
CA LEU A 153 17.20 -7.70 -4.16
C LEU A 153 17.89 -6.53 -3.44
N GLY A 154 17.83 -5.35 -4.06
CA GLY A 154 18.24 -4.11 -3.42
C GLY A 154 17.26 -3.71 -2.30
N ASP A 155 17.75 -2.95 -1.33
CA ASP A 155 16.87 -2.40 -0.28
C ASP A 155 16.13 -1.18 -0.84
N PHE A 156 14.81 -1.30 -0.94
CA PHE A 156 13.91 -0.20 -1.23
C PHE A 156 13.27 0.26 0.07
N LEU A 157 13.48 1.53 0.45
CA LEU A 157 12.89 2.08 1.68
C LEU A 157 13.24 1.21 2.91
N GLY A 158 14.48 0.74 2.99
CA GLY A 158 14.99 -0.08 4.10
C GLY A 158 14.48 -1.53 4.15
N ALA A 159 13.83 -2.04 3.09
CA ALA A 159 13.35 -3.43 3.01
C ALA A 159 13.57 -4.04 1.62
N LYS A 160 13.57 -5.38 1.53
CA LYS A 160 13.73 -6.09 0.24
C LYS A 160 12.54 -5.95 -0.70
N ALA A 161 11.37 -5.70 -0.13
CA ALA A 161 10.16 -5.38 -0.86
C ALA A 161 9.25 -4.49 -0.02
N HIS A 162 8.34 -3.81 -0.67
CA HIS A 162 7.24 -3.06 -0.08
C HIS A 162 5.93 -3.60 -0.65
N VAL A 163 4.96 -3.87 0.22
CA VAL A 163 3.71 -4.52 -0.19
C VAL A 163 2.51 -3.77 0.37
N VAL A 164 1.58 -3.47 -0.52
CA VAL A 164 0.28 -2.91 -0.18
C VAL A 164 -0.79 -3.92 -0.54
N MET A 165 -1.71 -4.19 0.37
CA MET A 165 -2.89 -5.01 0.12
C MET A 165 -4.15 -4.24 0.52
N ILE A 166 -5.13 -4.17 -0.38
CA ILE A 166 -6.40 -3.48 -0.14
C ILE A 166 -7.56 -4.37 -0.56
N ASN A 167 -8.52 -4.59 0.33
CA ASN A 167 -9.73 -5.35 0.00
C ASN A 167 -10.55 -4.58 -1.07
N VAL A 168 -10.98 -5.28 -2.11
CA VAL A 168 -11.67 -4.72 -3.28
C VAL A 168 -13.01 -4.11 -2.90
N ASP A 169 -13.74 -4.65 -1.94
CA ASP A 169 -15.08 -4.18 -1.61
C ASP A 169 -15.06 -3.21 -0.43
N THR A 170 -14.44 -3.60 0.68
CA THR A 170 -14.42 -2.79 1.92
C THR A 170 -13.45 -1.61 1.85
N LYS A 171 -12.50 -1.67 0.89
CA LYS A 171 -11.38 -0.73 0.77
C LYS A 171 -10.56 -0.65 2.07
N GLU A 172 -10.54 -1.71 2.86
CA GLU A 172 -9.69 -1.83 4.03
C GLU A 172 -8.26 -2.12 3.61
N TYR A 173 -7.34 -1.33 4.17
CA TYR A 173 -5.90 -1.51 3.99
C TYR A 173 -5.42 -2.60 4.93
N LEU A 174 -4.64 -3.53 4.39
CA LEU A 174 -4.05 -4.62 5.13
C LEU A 174 -2.53 -4.39 5.23
N HIS A 175 -2.03 -4.36 6.46
CA HIS A 175 -0.60 -4.25 6.72
C HIS A 175 0.10 -5.59 6.45
N VAL A 176 1.22 -5.53 5.73
CA VAL A 176 1.96 -6.72 5.28
C VAL A 176 3.43 -6.54 5.60
N HIS A 177 4.03 -7.56 6.21
CA HIS A 177 5.45 -7.59 6.52
C HIS A 177 6.16 -8.51 5.52
N PRO A 178 6.93 -7.96 4.56
CA PRO A 178 7.80 -8.76 3.70
C PRO A 178 9.05 -9.20 4.46
N MET A 179 9.39 -10.48 4.36
CA MET A 179 10.60 -11.05 4.95
C MET A 179 11.29 -11.99 3.98
N VAL A 180 12.62 -12.08 4.06
CA VAL A 180 13.37 -13.10 3.32
C VAL A 180 13.61 -14.29 4.24
N HIS A 181 13.18 -15.47 3.81
CA HIS A 181 13.43 -16.74 4.48
C HIS A 181 13.98 -17.74 3.45
N GLU A 182 15.19 -18.26 3.70
CA GLU A 182 15.87 -19.20 2.79
C GLU A 182 15.87 -18.71 1.32
N ASP A 183 16.27 -17.45 1.11
CA ASP A 183 16.30 -16.76 -0.19
C ASP A 183 14.94 -16.61 -0.91
N VAL A 184 13.84 -16.89 -0.22
CA VAL A 184 12.48 -16.65 -0.72
C VAL A 184 11.86 -15.46 0.00
N LEU A 185 11.23 -14.58 -0.77
CA LEU A 185 10.43 -13.49 -0.22
C LEU A 185 9.08 -14.06 0.25
N VAL A 186 8.75 -13.85 1.52
CA VAL A 186 7.51 -14.30 2.14
C VAL A 186 6.76 -13.08 2.67
N LEU A 187 5.48 -13.00 2.34
CA LEU A 187 4.59 -11.91 2.75
C LEU A 187 3.76 -12.39 3.93
N HIS A 188 4.04 -11.84 5.11
CA HIS A 188 3.29 -12.12 6.31
C HIS A 188 2.19 -11.09 6.51
N SER A 189 0.96 -11.57 6.64
CA SER A 189 -0.17 -10.72 6.97
C SER A 189 -1.25 -11.49 7.73
N ALA A 190 -2.05 -10.76 8.48
CA ALA A 190 -3.21 -11.29 9.18
C ALA A 190 -4.48 -10.79 8.47
N PHE A 191 -4.94 -11.55 7.47
CA PHE A 191 -6.21 -11.26 6.82
C PHE A 191 -7.34 -11.27 7.87
N THR A 192 -8.11 -10.18 7.90
CA THR A 192 -9.23 -9.99 8.83
C THR A 192 -10.60 -10.18 8.16
N ALA A 193 -10.64 -10.21 6.83
CA ALA A 193 -11.84 -10.46 6.04
C ALA A 193 -11.54 -11.38 4.86
N SER A 194 -12.56 -12.11 4.42
CA SER A 194 -12.56 -12.78 3.12
C SER A 194 -12.84 -11.77 2.00
N GLY A 195 -12.61 -12.18 0.76
CA GLY A 195 -12.89 -11.39 -0.43
C GLY A 195 -11.67 -11.27 -1.35
N LEU A 196 -11.81 -10.43 -2.38
CA LEU A 196 -10.71 -10.13 -3.30
C LEU A 196 -9.85 -9.01 -2.74
N TYR A 197 -8.54 -9.16 -2.83
CA TYR A 197 -7.55 -8.16 -2.46
C TYR A 197 -6.78 -7.72 -3.68
N ARG A 198 -6.62 -6.41 -3.84
CA ARG A 198 -5.61 -5.84 -4.73
C ARG A 198 -4.30 -5.72 -4.01
N VAL A 199 -3.26 -6.25 -4.63
CA VAL A 199 -1.93 -6.34 -4.05
C VAL A 199 -0.96 -5.64 -4.98
N TRP A 200 -0.10 -4.77 -4.43
CA TRP A 200 1.02 -4.18 -5.14
C TRP A 200 2.31 -4.57 -4.45
N ILE A 201 3.27 -5.08 -5.21
CA ILE A 201 4.60 -5.45 -4.71
C ILE A 201 5.62 -4.57 -5.42
N GLN A 202 6.43 -3.89 -4.62
CA GLN A 202 7.53 -3.07 -5.07
C GLN A 202 8.86 -3.64 -4.59
N PHE A 203 9.84 -3.81 -5.47
CA PHE A 203 11.19 -4.24 -5.10
C PHE A 203 12.23 -3.67 -6.05
N LEU A 204 13.46 -3.55 -5.56
CA LEU A 204 14.61 -3.17 -6.39
C LEU A 204 15.33 -4.41 -6.90
N LEU A 205 15.50 -4.48 -8.21
CA LEU A 205 16.35 -5.49 -8.87
C LEU A 205 17.34 -4.76 -9.77
N ASN A 206 18.64 -4.97 -9.53
CA ASN A 206 19.72 -4.31 -10.28
C ASN A 206 19.58 -2.77 -10.32
N GLY A 207 19.11 -2.17 -9.22
CA GLY A 207 18.89 -0.72 -9.10
C GLY A 207 17.61 -0.19 -9.77
N LEU A 208 16.83 -1.04 -10.43
CA LEU A 208 15.56 -0.68 -11.05
C LEU A 208 14.39 -1.04 -10.13
N LEU A 209 13.44 -0.11 -9.97
CA LEU A 209 12.23 -0.32 -9.19
C LEU A 209 11.18 -1.03 -10.03
N TYR A 210 10.83 -2.24 -9.62
CA TYR A 210 9.70 -2.98 -10.19
C TYR A 210 8.48 -2.72 -9.32
N THR A 211 7.34 -2.44 -9.95
CA THR A 211 6.02 -2.37 -9.29
C THR A 211 5.08 -3.30 -10.05
N LEU A 212 4.62 -4.36 -9.40
CA LEU A 212 3.70 -5.33 -10.00
C LEU A 212 2.42 -5.42 -9.17
N ASP A 213 1.31 -5.64 -9.84
CA ASP A 213 -0.01 -5.71 -9.23
C ASP A 213 -0.67 -7.07 -9.39
N TYR A 214 -1.43 -7.52 -8.38
CA TYR A 214 -2.04 -8.85 -8.33
C TYR A 214 -3.46 -8.75 -7.80
N VAL A 215 -4.23 -9.81 -8.05
CA VAL A 215 -5.51 -10.05 -7.39
C VAL A 215 -5.36 -11.34 -6.62
N VAL A 216 -5.64 -11.29 -5.32
CA VAL A 216 -5.62 -12.46 -4.43
C VAL A 216 -7.00 -12.66 -3.85
N GLN A 217 -7.58 -13.84 -4.06
CA GLN A 217 -8.83 -14.26 -3.48
C GLN A 217 -8.58 -14.93 -2.13
N VAL A 218 -9.12 -14.31 -1.10
CA VAL A 218 -9.09 -14.83 0.27
C VAL A 218 -10.44 -15.49 0.51
N ALA A 219 -10.43 -16.82 0.61
CA ALA A 219 -11.61 -17.58 1.01
C ALA A 219 -11.99 -17.27 2.47
N GLU A 220 -13.05 -17.91 2.99
CA GLU A 220 -13.40 -17.79 4.40
C GLU A 220 -12.18 -18.07 5.29
N LEU A 221 -11.92 -17.13 6.20
CA LEU A 221 -10.81 -17.25 7.12
C LEU A 221 -11.10 -18.41 8.08
N PRO A 222 -10.08 -19.21 8.46
CA PRO A 222 -10.25 -20.19 9.52
C PRO A 222 -10.80 -19.48 10.75
N SER A 223 -11.91 -19.99 11.30
CA SER A 223 -12.48 -19.46 12.55
C SER A 223 -11.37 -19.43 13.61
N GLN A 224 -11.06 -18.25 14.14
CA GLN A 224 -10.23 -18.11 15.33
C GLN A 224 -10.88 -18.97 16.43
N GLY A 225 -10.27 -20.12 16.74
CA GLY A 225 -10.79 -21.02 17.75
C GLY A 225 -10.88 -20.27 19.08
N HIS A 226 -12.10 -20.06 19.56
CA HIS A 226 -12.33 -19.68 20.95
C HIS A 226 -11.74 -20.78 21.83
N HIS A 227 -10.52 -20.57 22.33
CA HIS A 227 -10.01 -21.31 23.48
C HIS A 227 -10.83 -20.89 24.70
N GLY A 228 -11.95 -21.59 24.90
CA GLY A 228 -12.70 -21.52 26.14
C GLY A 228 -11.80 -21.98 27.27
N HIS A 229 -11.41 -21.04 28.13
CA HIS A 229 -10.88 -21.36 29.44
C HIS A 229 -12.00 -22.00 30.26
N HIS A 230 -11.94 -23.32 30.42
CA HIS A 230 -12.58 -23.99 31.56
C HIS A 230 -11.64 -23.86 32.76
N HIS A 231 -12.16 -23.24 33.82
CA HIS A 231 -11.71 -23.42 35.19
C HIS A 231 -12.76 -24.23 35.94
#